data_AF-A0A661S5N5-F1
#
_entry.id   AF-A0A661S5N5-F1
#
_cell.length_a   1.000
_cell.length_b   1.000
_cell.length_c   1.000
_cell.angle_alpha   90.00
_cell.angle_beta   90.00
_cell.angle_gamma   90.00
#
_symmetry.space_group_name_H-M   'P 1'
#
loop_
_entity.id
_entity.type
_entity.pdbx_description
1 polymer ?
#
loop_
_entity_poly.entity_id
_entity_poly.type
_entity_poly.pdbx_seq_one_letter_code
_entity_poly.pdbx_strand_id
1 'polypeptide(L)' 'MTQKALVEIEGKSVERVEYREKPVVTLRMIDELHEKPEGAAKNSFFRHRDRFVENEDFF' A
#
# COMPACT_ATOMS: atom_id res chain seq x y z
N MET A 1 1.85 20.90 -8.68
CA MET A 1 0.54 20.72 -8.01
C MET A 1 0.25 19.23 -8.03
N THR A 2 0.41 18.53 -6.92
CA THR A 2 0.15 17.09 -6.85
C THR A 2 -1.37 16.91 -6.88
N GLN A 3 -1.90 16.35 -7.96
CA GLN A 3 -3.33 16.09 -8.07
C GLN A 3 -3.68 14.95 -7.10
N LYS A 4 -4.46 15.27 -6.06
CA LYS A 4 -5.10 14.26 -5.20
C LYS A 4 -6.14 13.51 -6.03
N ALA A 5 -5.68 12.50 -6.78
CA ALA A 5 -6.58 11.59 -7.46
C ALA A 5 -7.12 10.59 -6.43
N LEU A 6 -8.43 10.63 -6.18
CA LEU A 6 -9.11 9.58 -5.44
C LEU A 6 -9.36 8.41 -6.40
N VAL A 7 -9.03 7.20 -5.97
CA VAL A 7 -9.31 5.96 -6.69
C VAL A 7 -10.24 5.10 -5.85
N GLU A 8 -11.20 4.44 -6.48
CA GLU A 8 -12.09 3.49 -5.81
C GLU A 8 -11.45 2.11 -5.84
N ILE A 9 -11.25 1.51 -4.66
CA ILE A 9 -10.73 0.14 -4.49
C ILE A 9 -11.68 -0.58 -3.54
N GLU A 10 -12.33 -1.65 -3.99
CA GLU A 10 -13.28 -2.43 -3.18
C GLU A 10 -14.38 -1.56 -2.52
N GLY A 11 -14.84 -0.51 -3.23
CA GLY A 11 -15.86 0.42 -2.74
C GLY A 11 -15.37 1.41 -1.67
N LYS A 12 -14.05 1.54 -1.51
CA LYS A 12 -13.40 2.52 -0.64
C LYS A 12 -12.64 3.54 -1.49
N SER A 13 -12.85 4.81 -1.21
CA SER A 13 -12.07 5.89 -1.80
C SER A 13 -10.68 5.95 -1.17
N VAL A 14 -9.64 5.73 -1.97
CA VAL A 14 -8.23 5.77 -1.54
C VAL A 14 -7.53 6.93 -2.24
N GLU A 15 -6.76 7.70 -1.48
CA GLU A 15 -5.88 8.72 -2.06
C GLU A 15 -4.74 8.05 -2.83
N ARG A 16 -4.61 8.36 -4.13
CA ARG A 16 -3.50 7.89 -4.96
C ARG A 16 -2.20 8.50 -4.44
N VAL A 17 -1.26 7.65 -4.08
CA VAL A 17 0.10 8.04 -3.70
C VAL A 17 1.05 7.67 -4.83
N GLU A 18 1.96 8.59 -5.16
CA GLU A 18 2.97 8.36 -6.19
C GLU A 18 4.36 8.40 -5.55
N TYR A 19 5.17 7.41 -5.89
CA TYR A 19 6.58 7.32 -5.49
C TYR A 19 7.41 6.93 -6.71
N ARG A 20 8.42 7.74 -7.05
CA ARG A 20 9.25 7.57 -8.26
C ARG A 20 8.41 7.35 -9.53
N GLU A 21 7.39 8.19 -9.72
CA GLU A 21 6.47 8.15 -10.89
C GLU A 21 5.63 6.86 -11.00
N LYS A 22 5.62 6.03 -9.95
CA LYS A 22 4.78 4.83 -9.85
C LYS A 22 3.69 5.04 -8.80
N PRO A 23 2.43 4.65 -9.08
CA PRO A 23 1.41 4.59 -8.05
C PRO A 23 1.76 3.50 -7.04
N VAL A 24 1.67 3.81 -5.76
CA VAL A 24 2.00 2.89 -4.66
C VAL A 24 0.90 2.90 -3.60
N VAL A 25 0.83 1.82 -2.83
CA VAL A 25 0.02 1.71 -1.62
C VAL A 25 0.94 1.46 -0.43
N THR A 26 0.57 1.99 0.73
CA THR A 26 1.31 1.76 1.98
C THR A 26 0.75 0.55 2.74
N LEU A 27 1.54 -0.04 3.63
CA LEU A 27 1.06 -1.14 4.50
C LEU A 27 -0.15 -0.72 5.35
N ARG A 28 -0.20 0.54 5.81
CA ARG A 28 -1.37 1.08 6.52
C ARG A 28 -2.62 1.13 5.63
N MET A 29 -2.47 1.57 4.38
CA MET A 29 -3.58 1.57 3.42
C MET A 29 -4.10 0.16 3.16
N ILE A 30 -3.21 -0.83 3.11
CA ILE A 30 -3.58 -2.23 3.00
C ILE A 30 -4.40 -2.68 4.22
N ASP A 31 -3.97 -2.34 5.44
CA ASP A 31 -4.72 -2.66 6.66
C ASP A 31 -6.14 -2.05 6.63
N GLU A 32 -6.27 -0.78 6.23
CA GLU A 32 -7.56 -0.07 6.14
C GLU A 32 -8.50 -0.65 5.08
N LEU A 33 -7.95 -0.97 3.90
CA LEU A 33 -8.71 -1.57 2.81
C LEU A 33 -9.26 -2.94 3.18
N HIS A 34 -8.44 -3.76 3.85
CA HIS A 34 -8.82 -5.12 4.27
C HIS A 34 -9.46 -5.20 5.66
N GLU A 35 -9.69 -4.06 6.33
CA GLU A 35 -10.29 -3.99 7.67
C GLU A 35 -9.52 -4.81 8.70
N LYS A 36 -8.19 -4.80 8.59
CA LYS A 36 -7.28 -5.49 9.52
C LYS A 36 -6.85 -4.55 10.64
N PRO A 37 -6.49 -5.10 11.81
CA PRO A 37 -5.82 -4.32 12.84
C PRO A 37 -4.57 -3.64 12.30
N GLU A 38 -4.30 -2.42 12.77
CA GLU A 38 -3.12 -1.66 12.38
C GLU A 38 -1.83 -2.47 12.58
N GLY A 39 -1.00 -2.55 11.55
CA GLY A 39 0.27 -3.27 11.56
C GLY A 39 0.16 -4.75 11.18
N ALA A 40 -1.03 -5.27 10.85
CA ALA A 40 -1.19 -6.64 10.37
C ALA A 40 -0.44 -6.89 9.05
N ALA A 41 -0.56 -5.97 8.08
CA ALA A 41 0.17 -6.01 6.82
C ALA A 41 1.68 -5.91 7.07
N LYS A 42 2.11 -5.03 7.97
CA LYS A 42 3.53 -4.87 8.36
C LYS A 42 4.11 -6.17 8.91
N ASN A 43 3.43 -6.80 9.87
CA ASN A 43 3.85 -8.06 10.47
C ASN A 43 3.93 -9.18 9.43
N SER A 44 2.97 -9.20 8.50
CA SER A 44 2.92 -10.19 7.42
C SER A 44 4.04 -9.97 6.40
N PHE A 45 4.32 -8.72 6.02
CA PHE A 45 5.42 -8.36 5.14
C PHE A 45 6.76 -8.76 5.75
N PHE A 46 7.04 -8.41 7.01
CA PHE A 46 8.31 -8.78 7.65
C PHE A 46 8.48 -10.29 7.81
N ARG A 47 7.41 -11.03 8.10
CA ARG A 47 7.45 -12.50 8.21
C ARG A 47 7.85 -13.18 6.90
N HIS A 48 7.50 -12.58 5.76
CA HIS A 48 7.73 -13.16 4.43
C HIS A 48 8.65 -12.30 3.57
N ARG A 49 9.46 -11.41 4.18
CA ARG A 49 10.28 -10.43 3.47
C ARG A 49 11.24 -11.07 2.47
N ASP A 50 11.71 -12.27 2.80
CA ASP A 50 12.57 -13.11 1.97
C ASP A 50 11.95 -13.50 0.62
N ARG A 51 10.62 -13.40 0.48
CA ARG A 51 9.89 -13.70 -0.75
C ARG A 51 9.73 -12.51 -1.68
N PHE A 52 10.15 -11.31 -1.26
CA PHE A 52 9.96 -10.07 -2.00
C PHE A 52 11.30 -9.51 -2.50
N VAL A 53 11.26 -8.90 -3.68
CA VAL A 53 12.40 -8.26 -4.33
C VAL A 53 12.32 -6.74 -4.14
N GLU A 54 13.37 -6.16 -3.57
CA GLU A 54 13.50 -4.71 -3.38
C GLU A 54 13.62 -3.99 -4.73
N ASN A 55 12.87 -2.92 -4.92
CA ASN A 55 12.63 -2.17 -6.16
C ASN A 55 11.71 -2.85 -7.20
N GLU A 56 11.18 -4.04 -6.93
CA GLU A 56 10.15 -4.71 -7.74
C GLU A 56 8.83 -4.78 -6.97
N ASP A 57 8.83 -5.46 -5.81
CA ASP A 57 7.64 -5.66 -4.99
C ASP A 57 7.44 -4.57 -3.93
N PHE A 58 8.54 -4.01 -3.43
CA PHE A 58 8.55 -2.95 -2.42
C PHE A 58 9.71 -1.98 -2.64
N PHE A 59 9.62 -0.79 -2.05
CA PHE A 59 10.60 0.29 -2.17
C PHE A 59 10.96 0.89 -0.81
#